data_AF-A0A2D4G9B8-F1
#
_entry.id   AF-A0A2D4G9B8-F1
#
_cell.length_a   1.000
_cell.length_b   1.000
_cell.length_c   1.000
_cell.angle_alpha   90.00
_cell.angle_beta   90.00
_cell.angle_gamma   90.00
#
_symmetry.space_group_name_H-M   'P 1'
#
loop_
_entity.id
_entity.type
_entity.pdbx_description
1 polymer ?
#
loop_
_entity_poly.entity_id
_entity_poly.type
_entity_poly.pdbx_seq_one_letter_code
_entity_poly.pdbx_strand_id
1 'polypeptide(L)'
;DVEGTYETKGGKIPIRWTAPEAIANRIFTSASDVWSFGIVMWEVFSYGDKPYGDMSNQEVMKSIEDGYRLPPPVDCPSILYDLMKVCWSYDRTRRPRFREIQAQLEHFLSSPHLLRTVADFDPRVTLRLPSCSGSDGIPYRSIPEWLESIRMKRYILNFHTAGLNTMESVLDLSAEDLKQMGVGLPGHQKRILCSIQGFKE
;
A
#
# COMPACT_ATOMS: atom_id res chain seq x y z
N ASP A 1 29.96 9.42 -19.22
CA ASP A 1 29.15 8.64 -20.16
C ASP A 1 27.69 8.63 -19.78
N VAL A 2 26.88 9.12 -20.72
CA VAL A 2 25.43 9.23 -20.69
C VAL A 2 24.87 7.91 -21.27
N GLU A 3 25.10 6.79 -20.59
CA GLU A 3 24.53 5.51 -21.04
C GLU A 3 23.12 5.34 -20.46
N GLY A 4 22.12 5.41 -21.34
CA GLY A 4 20.77 4.91 -21.07
C GLY A 4 19.77 5.89 -20.47
N THR A 5 20.03 7.20 -20.49
CA THR A 5 19.01 8.21 -20.18
C THR A 5 18.13 8.48 -21.39
N TYR A 6 16.81 8.43 -21.23
CA TYR A 6 15.86 8.82 -22.28
C TYR A 6 15.07 10.06 -21.88
N GLU A 7 14.62 10.82 -22.87
CA GLU A 7 13.86 12.05 -22.64
C GLU A 7 12.36 11.80 -22.77
N THR A 8 11.58 12.25 -21.78
CA THR A 8 10.12 12.30 -21.90
C THR A 8 9.72 13.54 -22.69
N LYS A 9 9.03 13.37 -23.83
CA LYS A 9 8.47 14.49 -24.60
C LYS A 9 7.31 15.12 -23.82
N GLY A 10 7.61 16.12 -22.98
CA GLY A 10 6.66 17.09 -22.39
C GLY A 10 5.39 16.53 -21.71
N GLY A 11 5.28 16.70 -20.38
CA GLY A 11 4.06 16.35 -19.65
C GLY A 11 4.19 16.49 -18.13
N LYS A 12 3.05 16.42 -17.41
CA LYS A 12 3.05 16.33 -15.94
C LYS A 12 3.60 14.96 -15.53
N ILE A 13 4.64 14.94 -14.70
CA ILE A 13 5.22 13.71 -14.15
C ILE A 13 4.24 13.09 -13.14
N PRO A 14 3.95 11.78 -13.21
CA PRO A 14 3.21 11.07 -12.17
C PRO A 14 4.10 10.86 -10.93
N ILE A 15 4.21 11.89 -10.08
CA ILE A 15 5.14 11.97 -8.93
C ILE A 15 5.19 10.71 -8.07
N ARG A 16 4.04 10.08 -7.78
CA ARG A 16 3.97 8.91 -6.88
C ARG A 16 4.59 7.63 -7.43
N TRP A 17 4.79 7.55 -8.74
CA TRP A 17 5.45 6.41 -9.39
C TRP A 17 6.88 6.73 -9.81
N THR A 18 7.28 7.99 -9.79
CA THR A 18 8.51 8.43 -10.43
C THR A 18 9.67 8.44 -9.42
N ALA A 19 10.83 7.94 -9.85
CA ALA A 19 12.04 7.93 -9.02
C ALA A 19 12.51 9.37 -8.67
N PRO A 20 13.19 9.56 -7.51
CA PRO A 20 13.64 10.88 -7.06
C PRO A 20 14.51 11.63 -8.08
N GLU A 21 15.45 10.93 -8.72
CA GLU A 21 16.34 11.53 -9.71
C GLU A 21 15.61 11.92 -11.01
N ALA A 22 14.54 11.21 -11.36
CA ALA A 22 13.71 11.50 -12.51
C ALA A 22 12.77 12.70 -12.24
N ILE A 23 12.32 12.88 -11.00
CA ILE A 23 11.54 14.06 -10.58
C ILE A 23 12.44 15.30 -10.54
N ALA A 24 13.56 15.24 -9.82
CA ALA A 24 14.41 16.39 -9.54
C ALA A 24 15.22 16.84 -10.76
N ASN A 25 15.84 15.88 -11.47
CA ASN A 25 16.84 16.17 -12.49
C ASN A 25 16.40 15.74 -13.89
N ARG A 26 15.17 15.22 -14.06
CA ARG A 26 14.66 14.67 -15.32
C ARG A 26 15.53 13.54 -15.88
N ILE A 27 16.23 12.81 -15.01
CA ILE A 27 17.07 11.67 -15.38
C ILE A 27 16.21 10.41 -15.41
N PHE A 28 15.66 10.06 -16.57
CA PHE A 28 14.89 8.83 -16.76
C PHE A 28 15.77 7.73 -17.33
N THR A 29 15.80 6.57 -16.69
CA THR A 29 16.59 5.40 -17.06
C THR A 29 15.83 4.12 -16.73
N SER A 30 16.32 2.96 -17.18
CA SER A 30 15.76 1.68 -16.72
C SER A 30 15.78 1.54 -15.19
N ALA A 31 16.72 2.18 -14.48
CA ALA A 31 16.75 2.18 -13.02
C ALA A 31 15.64 3.05 -12.40
N SER A 32 15.19 4.12 -13.07
CA SER A 32 14.00 4.86 -12.64
C SER A 32 12.72 4.08 -12.94
N ASP A 33 12.70 3.28 -14.01
CA ASP A 33 11.58 2.37 -14.29
C ASP A 33 11.47 1.24 -13.25
N VAL A 34 12.61 0.76 -12.73
CA VAL A 34 12.63 -0.21 -11.61
C VAL A 34 11.97 0.36 -10.36
N TRP A 35 12.16 1.65 -10.06
CA TRP A 35 11.44 2.31 -8.96
C TRP A 35 9.92 2.26 -9.20
N SER A 36 9.49 2.67 -10.40
CA SER A 36 8.08 2.63 -10.82
C SER A 36 7.51 1.23 -10.69
N PHE A 37 8.28 0.20 -11.10
CA PHE A 37 7.88 -1.20 -10.97
C PHE A 37 7.70 -1.62 -9.51
N GLY A 38 8.57 -1.17 -8.59
CA GLY A 38 8.37 -1.40 -7.16
C GLY A 38 7.05 -0.82 -6.65
N ILE A 39 6.65 0.36 -7.12
CA ILE A 39 5.33 0.95 -6.79
C ILE A 39 4.20 0.09 -7.38
N VAL A 40 4.33 -0.39 -8.62
CA VAL A 40 3.34 -1.30 -9.24
C VAL A 40 3.21 -2.61 -8.46
N MET A 41 4.32 -3.20 -7.99
CA MET A 41 4.27 -4.37 -7.11
C MET A 41 3.44 -4.05 -5.85
N TRP A 42 3.68 -2.90 -5.22
CA TRP A 42 2.91 -2.47 -4.04
C TRP A 42 1.42 -2.31 -4.36
N GLU A 43 1.06 -1.74 -5.52
CA GLU A 43 -0.34 -1.62 -5.96
C GLU A 43 -1.01 -2.99 -6.15
N VAL A 44 -0.32 -3.95 -6.77
CA VAL A 44 -0.83 -5.32 -6.96
C VAL A 44 -1.14 -5.96 -5.61
N PHE A 45 -0.19 -5.91 -4.67
CA PHE A 45 -0.35 -6.54 -3.35
C PHE A 45 -1.30 -5.78 -2.41
N SER A 46 -1.53 -4.49 -2.66
CA SER A 46 -2.52 -3.70 -1.94
C SER A 46 -3.91 -3.71 -2.60
N TYR A 47 -4.11 -4.50 -3.66
CA TYR A 47 -5.37 -4.57 -4.41
C TYR A 47 -5.81 -3.23 -5.02
N GLY A 48 -4.84 -2.41 -5.45
CA GLY A 48 -5.08 -1.12 -6.09
C GLY A 48 -5.35 0.02 -5.11
N ASP A 49 -4.74 -0.04 -3.91
CA ASP A 49 -4.67 1.15 -3.07
C ASP A 49 -3.86 2.24 -3.75
N LYS A 50 -4.18 3.49 -3.41
CA LYS A 50 -3.44 4.66 -3.89
C LYS A 50 -2.08 4.75 -3.20
N PRO A 51 -0.95 4.72 -3.94
CA PRO A 51 0.38 4.88 -3.34
C PRO A 51 0.48 6.20 -2.57
N TYR A 52 1.03 6.15 -1.35
CA TYR A 52 1.15 7.28 -0.42
C TYR A 52 -0.19 7.90 0.05
N GLY A 53 -1.33 7.25 -0.22
CA GLY A 53 -2.65 7.67 0.26
C GLY A 53 -2.98 9.12 -0.09
N ASP A 54 -3.35 9.92 0.91
CA ASP A 54 -3.84 11.29 0.72
C ASP A 54 -2.78 12.38 0.81
N MET A 55 -1.51 12.00 0.97
CA MET A 55 -0.39 12.94 0.91
C MET A 55 -0.43 13.72 -0.41
N SER A 56 -0.25 15.03 -0.37
CA SER A 56 -0.05 15.86 -1.56
C SER A 56 1.25 15.45 -2.29
N ASN A 57 1.39 15.84 -3.56
CA ASN A 57 2.62 15.55 -4.32
C ASN A 57 3.87 16.15 -3.65
N GLN A 58 3.74 17.31 -2.99
CA GLN A 58 4.84 17.94 -2.24
C GLN A 58 5.24 17.12 -1.02
N GLU A 59 4.26 16.65 -0.24
CA GLU A 59 4.53 15.78 0.91
C GLU A 59 5.15 14.46 0.49
N VAL A 60 4.72 13.87 -0.64
CA VAL A 60 5.31 12.64 -1.18
C VAL A 60 6.79 12.84 -1.52
N MET A 61 7.13 13.90 -2.25
CA MET A 61 8.52 14.20 -2.61
C MET A 61 9.39 14.37 -1.36
N LYS A 62 8.95 15.20 -0.42
CA LYS A 62 9.67 15.42 0.85
C LYS A 62 9.85 14.14 1.64
N SER A 63 8.82 13.31 1.77
CA SER A 63 8.90 12.07 2.54
C SER A 63 9.89 11.09 1.91
N ILE A 64 9.90 10.98 0.58
CA ILE A 64 10.85 10.11 -0.12
C ILE A 64 12.30 10.59 0.09
N GLU A 65 12.53 11.90 0.06
CA GLU A 65 13.83 12.54 0.37
C GLU A 65 14.26 12.28 1.81
N ASP A 66 13.33 12.37 2.76
CA ASP A 66 13.54 12.07 4.19
C ASP A 66 13.73 10.55 4.47
N GLY A 67 13.70 9.71 3.43
CA GLY A 67 13.94 8.27 3.51
C GLY A 67 12.70 7.43 3.79
N TYR A 68 11.51 8.04 3.89
CA TYR A 68 10.26 7.30 4.02
C TYR A 68 10.01 6.42 2.80
N ARG A 69 9.48 5.22 3.03
CA ARG A 69 9.04 4.27 2.00
C ARG A 69 7.67 3.73 2.37
N LEU A 70 6.93 3.25 1.38
CA LEU A 70 5.61 2.67 1.61
C LEU A 70 5.72 1.47 2.57
N PRO A 71 4.81 1.33 3.55
CA PRO A 71 4.75 0.15 4.40
C PRO A 71 4.34 -1.08 3.59
N PRO A 72 4.62 -2.30 4.07
CA PRO A 72 4.16 -3.50 3.40
C PRO A 72 2.63 -3.51 3.30
N PRO A 73 2.05 -3.96 2.18
CA PRO A 73 0.63 -4.29 2.12
C PRO A 73 0.28 -5.39 3.12
N VAL A 74 -0.99 -5.46 3.51
CA VAL A 74 -1.53 -6.54 4.37
C VAL A 74 -1.23 -7.90 3.72
N ASP A 75 -0.69 -8.85 4.48
CA ASP A 75 -0.27 -10.18 4.03
C ASP A 75 0.76 -10.22 2.90
N CYS A 76 1.46 -9.12 2.65
CA CYS A 76 2.54 -9.13 1.68
C CYS A 76 3.63 -10.10 2.14
N PRO A 77 4.03 -11.10 1.32
CA PRO A 77 5.17 -11.95 1.66
C PRO A 77 6.43 -11.11 1.89
N SER A 78 7.15 -11.40 2.98
CA SER A 78 8.31 -10.62 3.41
C SER A 78 9.34 -10.46 2.31
N ILE A 79 9.63 -11.55 1.60
CA ILE A 79 10.57 -11.57 0.47
C ILE A 79 10.17 -10.67 -0.70
N LEU A 80 8.86 -10.49 -0.93
CA LEU A 80 8.36 -9.61 -1.99
C LEU A 80 8.44 -8.14 -1.55
N TYR A 81 8.14 -7.87 -0.28
CA TYR A 81 8.32 -6.53 0.27
C TYR A 81 9.80 -6.13 0.31
N ASP A 82 10.70 -7.05 0.63
CA ASP A 82 12.14 -6.82 0.54
C ASP A 82 12.55 -6.45 -0.89
N LEU A 83 12.08 -7.19 -1.90
CA LEU A 83 12.31 -6.84 -3.31
C LEU A 83 11.79 -5.44 -3.66
N MET A 84 10.58 -5.06 -3.20
CA MET A 84 10.06 -3.70 -3.37
C MET A 84 11.00 -2.64 -2.75
N LYS A 85 11.51 -2.88 -1.53
CA LYS A 85 12.45 -1.96 -0.85
C LYS A 85 13.74 -1.78 -1.65
N VAL A 86 14.30 -2.84 -2.24
CA VAL A 86 15.51 -2.71 -3.08
C VAL A 86 15.21 -1.91 -4.35
N CYS A 87 14.05 -2.10 -4.98
CA CYS A 87 13.59 -1.27 -6.09
C CYS A 87 13.48 0.23 -5.71
N TRP A 88 13.16 0.53 -4.46
CA TRP A 88 13.08 1.89 -3.92
C TRP A 88 14.36 2.41 -3.26
N SER A 89 15.51 1.80 -3.54
CA SER A 89 16.79 2.36 -3.12
C SER A 89 16.95 3.78 -3.67
N TYR A 90 17.34 4.72 -2.82
CA TYR A 90 17.57 6.11 -3.24
C TYR A 90 18.70 6.18 -4.29
N ASP A 91 19.81 5.50 -4.01
CA ASP A 91 20.88 5.28 -4.97
C ASP A 91 20.42 4.31 -6.07
N ARG A 92 20.24 4.85 -7.29
CA ARG A 92 19.79 4.11 -8.47
C ARG A 92 20.69 2.95 -8.85
N THR A 93 21.98 2.98 -8.48
CA THR A 93 22.94 1.92 -8.82
C THR A 93 22.75 0.66 -7.97
N ARG A 94 22.09 0.80 -6.81
CA ARG A 94 21.75 -0.32 -5.91
C ARG A 94 20.43 -0.99 -6.26
N ARG A 95 19.65 -0.43 -7.20
CA ARG A 95 18.40 -1.03 -7.66
C ARG A 95 18.72 -2.23 -8.56
N PRO A 96 17.96 -3.33 -8.46
CA PRO A 96 18.17 -4.49 -9.32
C PRO A 96 17.82 -4.15 -10.77
N ARG A 97 18.44 -4.84 -11.72
CA ARG A 97 18.00 -4.78 -13.13
C ARG A 97 16.74 -5.61 -13.31
N PHE A 98 15.92 -5.30 -14.31
CA PHE A 98 14.69 -6.08 -14.58
C PHE A 98 14.93 -7.59 -14.76
N ARG A 99 16.05 -7.99 -15.38
CA ARG A 99 16.45 -9.41 -15.48
C ARG A 99 16.65 -10.09 -14.11
N GLU A 100 17.17 -9.35 -13.13
CA GLU A 100 17.40 -9.86 -11.77
C GLU A 100 16.09 -9.94 -10.99
N ILE A 101 15.18 -8.98 -11.22
CA ILE A 101 13.81 -9.03 -10.69
C ILE A 101 13.07 -10.24 -11.25
N GLN A 102 13.10 -10.45 -12.57
CA GLN A 102 12.45 -11.58 -13.23
C GLN A 102 12.95 -12.92 -12.65
N ALA A 103 14.27 -13.10 -12.58
CA ALA A 103 14.86 -14.33 -12.04
C ALA A 103 14.44 -14.59 -10.57
N GLN A 104 14.35 -13.54 -9.74
CA GLN A 104 13.86 -13.66 -8.36
C GLN A 104 12.38 -14.08 -8.32
N LEU A 105 11.53 -13.45 -9.12
CA LEU A 105 10.11 -13.80 -9.18
C LEU A 105 9.89 -15.22 -9.69
N GLU A 106 10.63 -15.67 -10.71
CA GLU A 106 10.61 -17.05 -11.20
C GLU A 106 11.05 -18.04 -10.11
N HIS A 107 12.10 -17.69 -9.34
CA HIS A 107 12.52 -18.50 -8.21
C HIS A 107 11.41 -18.62 -7.15
N PHE A 108 10.73 -17.53 -6.81
CA PHE A 108 9.62 -17.55 -5.85
C PHE A 108 8.45 -18.39 -6.35
N LEU A 109 8.14 -18.34 -7.65
CA LEU A 109 7.12 -19.19 -8.27
C LEU A 109 7.48 -20.68 -8.22
N SER A 110 8.76 -21.01 -8.42
CA SER A 110 9.27 -22.39 -8.31
C SER A 110 9.30 -22.92 -6.88
N SER A 111 9.32 -22.01 -5.88
CA SER A 111 9.45 -22.32 -4.46
C SER A 111 8.40 -21.60 -3.61
N PRO A 112 7.09 -21.96 -3.71
CA PRO A 112 6.00 -21.22 -3.07
C PRO A 112 6.07 -21.16 -1.54
N HIS A 113 6.82 -22.06 -0.90
CA HIS A 113 7.02 -22.06 0.55
C HIS A 113 7.74 -20.79 1.04
N LEU A 114 8.56 -20.15 0.20
CA LEU A 114 9.24 -18.89 0.52
C LEU A 114 8.27 -17.73 0.70
N LEU A 115 7.07 -17.81 0.08
CA LEU A 115 6.04 -16.78 0.15
C LEU A 115 5.16 -16.88 1.42
N ARG A 116 5.39 -17.88 2.28
CA ARG A 116 4.56 -18.10 3.48
C ARG A 116 4.81 -17.07 4.59
N THR A 117 6.04 -16.61 4.72
CA THR A 117 6.40 -15.62 5.73
C THR A 117 5.87 -14.26 5.30
N VAL A 118 5.04 -13.65 6.13
CA VAL A 118 4.42 -12.34 5.87
C VAL A 118 5.31 -11.25 6.48
N ALA A 119 5.40 -10.10 5.81
CA ALA A 119 6.07 -8.91 6.36
C ALA A 119 5.28 -8.38 7.56
N ASP A 120 5.98 -7.93 8.61
CA ASP A 120 5.33 -7.30 9.77
C ASP A 120 4.53 -6.06 9.32
N PHE A 121 3.21 -6.22 9.30
CA PHE A 121 2.27 -5.15 9.04
C PHE A 121 1.93 -4.50 10.38
N ASP A 122 2.44 -3.30 10.63
CA ASP A 122 1.98 -2.50 11.76
C ASP A 122 0.68 -1.78 11.36
N PRO A 123 -0.49 -2.17 11.89
CA PRO A 123 -1.75 -1.48 11.61
C PRO A 123 -1.70 0.01 12.00
N ARG A 124 -0.82 0.38 12.95
CA ARG A 124 -0.57 1.76 13.42
C ARG A 124 0.15 2.63 12.38
N VAL A 125 0.81 2.04 11.37
CA VAL A 125 1.49 2.80 10.30
C VAL A 125 0.50 3.30 9.24
N THR A 126 -0.62 2.61 9.04
CA THR A 126 -1.78 3.13 8.29
C THR A 126 -2.68 4.02 9.15
N LEU A 127 -2.72 3.75 10.45
CA LEU A 127 -3.46 4.51 11.44
C LEU A 127 -2.63 5.68 11.96
N ARG A 128 -2.66 6.82 11.25
CA ARG A 128 -2.57 8.09 11.97
C ARG A 128 -3.78 8.13 12.90
N LEU A 129 -3.61 7.60 14.11
CA LEU A 129 -4.59 7.67 15.20
C LEU A 129 -5.01 9.14 15.31
N PRO A 130 -6.28 9.50 15.02
CA PRO A 130 -6.86 10.66 15.65
C PRO A 130 -6.81 10.37 17.16
N SER A 131 -6.36 11.34 17.94
CA SER A 131 -6.28 11.26 19.40
C SER A 131 -7.47 10.49 19.99
N CYS A 132 -7.17 9.42 20.74
CA CYS A 132 -8.15 8.56 21.41
C CYS A 132 -9.26 9.41 22.04
N SER A 133 -10.46 9.34 21.44
CA SER A 133 -11.63 10.07 21.96
C SER A 133 -12.91 9.23 21.89
N GLY A 134 -12.83 7.95 21.58
CA GLY A 134 -13.95 7.03 21.74
C GLY A 134 -14.09 6.64 23.22
N SER A 135 -15.32 6.63 23.74
CA SER A 135 -15.60 5.89 24.97
C SER A 135 -15.70 4.40 24.66
N ASP A 136 -15.47 3.56 25.67
CA ASP A 136 -15.81 2.13 25.64
C ASP A 136 -14.97 1.26 24.68
N GLY A 137 -13.66 1.48 24.63
CA GLY A 137 -12.71 0.55 23.99
C GLY A 137 -12.70 0.56 22.45
N ILE A 138 -13.68 1.20 21.80
CA ILE A 138 -13.72 1.36 20.34
C ILE A 138 -12.99 2.67 19.95
N PRO A 139 -11.93 2.63 19.12
CA PRO A 139 -11.12 3.82 18.81
C PRO A 139 -11.82 4.91 17.96
N TYR A 140 -12.94 4.60 17.29
CA TYR A 140 -13.58 5.47 16.31
C TYR A 140 -15.02 5.82 16.68
N ARG A 141 -15.46 7.03 16.35
CA ARG A 141 -16.81 7.53 16.67
C ARG A 141 -17.85 7.11 15.64
N SER A 142 -17.43 6.69 14.45
CA SER A 142 -18.33 6.35 13.34
C SER A 142 -17.70 5.38 12.34
N ILE A 143 -18.53 4.64 11.61
CA ILE A 143 -18.10 3.74 10.53
C ILE A 143 -17.35 4.50 9.41
N PRO A 144 -17.78 5.69 8.97
CA PRO A 144 -17.02 6.49 8.01
C PRO A 144 -15.60 6.82 8.44
N GLU A 145 -15.43 7.25 9.70
CA GLU A 145 -14.12 7.56 10.28
C GLU A 145 -13.23 6.31 10.35
N TRP A 146 -13.79 5.19 10.79
CA TRP A 146 -13.08 3.91 10.82
C TRP A 146 -12.68 3.43 9.42
N LEU A 147 -13.61 3.39 8.47
CA LEU A 147 -13.31 2.96 7.10
C LEU A 147 -12.29 3.88 6.45
N GLU A 148 -12.30 5.19 6.73
CA GLU A 148 -11.27 6.10 6.25
C GLU A 148 -9.89 5.78 6.86
N SER A 149 -9.83 5.46 8.16
CA SER A 149 -8.58 5.16 8.86
C SER A 149 -7.89 3.88 8.36
N ILE A 150 -8.66 2.89 7.91
CA ILE A 150 -8.13 1.67 7.27
C ILE A 150 -8.10 1.75 5.73
N ARG A 151 -8.30 2.94 5.16
CA ARG A 151 -8.30 3.21 3.71
C ARG A 151 -9.37 2.45 2.91
N MET A 152 -10.48 2.13 3.57
CA MET A 152 -11.67 1.48 3.04
C MET A 152 -12.84 2.47 2.84
N LYS A 153 -12.56 3.79 2.77
CA LYS A 153 -13.55 4.87 2.55
C LYS A 153 -14.53 4.60 1.40
N ARG A 154 -14.08 3.92 0.34
CA ARG A 154 -14.92 3.57 -0.82
C ARG A 154 -16.13 2.70 -0.46
N TYR A 155 -16.09 2.00 0.68
CA TYR A 155 -17.15 1.12 1.15
C TYR A 155 -18.12 1.78 2.12
N ILE A 156 -17.98 3.08 2.42
CA ILE A 156 -18.90 3.78 3.33
C ILE A 156 -20.36 3.61 2.89
N LEU A 157 -20.63 3.79 1.60
CA LEU A 157 -21.98 3.64 1.07
C LEU A 157 -22.47 2.20 1.20
N ASN A 158 -21.61 1.21 0.97
CA ASN A 158 -21.94 -0.21 1.12
C ASN A 158 -22.39 -0.55 2.54
N PHE A 159 -21.69 -0.03 3.55
CA PHE A 159 -22.05 -0.23 4.95
C PHE A 159 -23.37 0.46 5.32
N HIS A 160 -23.56 1.70 4.86
CA HIS A 160 -24.80 2.43 5.06
C HIS A 160 -26.00 1.73 4.39
N THR A 161 -25.85 1.25 3.16
CA THR A 161 -26.88 0.51 2.43
C THR A 161 -27.22 -0.83 3.10
N ALA A 162 -26.26 -1.46 3.76
CA ALA A 162 -26.47 -2.67 4.56
C ALA A 162 -27.15 -2.40 5.92
N GLY A 163 -27.43 -1.14 6.26
CA GLY A 163 -28.04 -0.75 7.53
C GLY A 163 -27.07 -0.73 8.71
N LEU A 164 -25.76 -0.84 8.45
CA LEU A 164 -24.72 -0.79 9.48
C LEU A 164 -24.37 0.67 9.75
N ASN A 165 -24.90 1.20 10.84
CA ASN A 165 -24.80 2.62 11.19
C ASN A 165 -24.01 2.88 12.48
N THR A 166 -23.66 1.83 13.24
CA THR A 166 -22.93 1.94 14.53
C THR A 166 -21.68 1.06 14.53
N MET A 167 -20.64 1.45 15.27
CA MET A 167 -19.43 0.65 15.39
C MET A 167 -19.67 -0.73 16.04
N GLU A 168 -20.69 -0.86 16.88
CA GLU A 168 -21.10 -2.15 17.46
C GLU A 168 -21.62 -3.10 16.38
N SER A 169 -22.37 -2.59 15.39
CA SER A 169 -22.96 -3.42 14.33
C SER A 169 -21.93 -4.08 13.40
N VAL A 170 -20.69 -3.58 13.39
CA VAL A 170 -19.63 -4.12 12.53
C VAL A 170 -18.77 -5.19 13.22
N LEU A 171 -18.95 -5.39 14.54
CA LEU A 171 -18.11 -6.30 15.33
C LEU A 171 -18.28 -7.77 14.92
N ASP A 172 -19.46 -8.16 14.44
CA ASP A 172 -19.78 -9.55 14.12
C ASP A 172 -19.80 -9.84 12.62
N LEU A 173 -19.27 -8.94 11.80
CA LEU A 173 -19.19 -9.15 10.36
C LEU A 173 -18.26 -10.31 10.01
N SER A 174 -18.74 -11.16 9.11
CA SER A 174 -17.95 -12.21 8.46
C SER A 174 -17.46 -11.78 7.06
N ALA A 175 -16.55 -12.57 6.49
CA ALA A 175 -16.11 -12.37 5.11
C ALA A 175 -17.26 -12.51 4.11
N GLU A 176 -18.24 -13.36 4.39
CA GLU A 176 -19.40 -13.56 3.52
C GLU A 176 -20.35 -12.36 3.58
N ASP A 177 -20.56 -11.76 4.77
CA ASP A 177 -21.35 -10.53 4.91
C ASP A 177 -20.73 -9.39 4.10
N LEU A 178 -19.41 -9.18 4.25
CA LEU A 178 -18.68 -8.16 3.49
C LEU A 178 -18.80 -8.38 1.98
N LYS A 179 -18.75 -9.64 1.52
CA LYS A 179 -18.94 -10.00 0.12
C LYS A 179 -20.35 -9.67 -0.36
N GLN A 180 -21.38 -9.98 0.42
CA GLN A 180 -22.78 -9.64 0.11
C GLN A 180 -23.02 -8.13 0.09
N MET A 181 -22.30 -7.38 0.94
CA MET A 181 -22.33 -5.91 0.96
C MET A 181 -21.61 -5.28 -0.23
N GLY A 182 -20.93 -6.05 -1.09
CA GLY A 182 -20.20 -5.54 -2.25
C GLY A 182 -18.71 -5.27 -2.00
N VAL A 183 -18.17 -5.67 -0.86
CA VAL A 183 -16.72 -5.76 -0.63
C VAL A 183 -16.23 -7.08 -1.25
N GLY A 184 -16.16 -7.15 -2.58
CA GLY A 184 -15.81 -8.39 -3.28
C GLY A 184 -14.32 -8.77 -3.27
N LEU A 185 -13.44 -7.79 -2.99
CA LEU A 185 -11.99 -7.99 -3.05
C LEU A 185 -11.48 -8.68 -1.76
N PRO A 186 -10.83 -9.86 -1.84
CA PRO A 186 -10.38 -10.61 -0.66
C PRO A 186 -9.47 -9.81 0.27
N GLY A 187 -8.55 -9.00 -0.27
CA GLY A 187 -7.68 -8.14 0.54
C GLY A 187 -8.42 -7.05 1.29
N HIS A 188 -9.49 -6.50 0.71
CA HIS A 188 -10.32 -5.49 1.37
C HIS A 188 -11.18 -6.11 2.47
N GLN A 189 -11.79 -7.27 2.20
CA GLN A 189 -12.50 -8.04 3.21
C GLN A 189 -11.58 -8.32 4.41
N LYS A 190 -10.38 -8.81 4.14
CA LYS A 190 -9.42 -9.14 5.19
C LYS A 190 -8.95 -7.93 5.97
N ARG A 191 -8.64 -6.81 5.32
CA ARG A 191 -8.25 -5.57 6.04
C ARG A 191 -9.35 -5.10 7.00
N ILE A 192 -10.60 -5.15 6.56
CA ILE A 192 -11.76 -4.78 7.38
C ILE A 192 -11.86 -5.73 8.58
N LEU A 193 -11.81 -7.05 8.35
CA LEU A 193 -11.92 -8.06 9.41
C LEU A 193 -10.75 -8.01 10.41
N CYS A 194 -9.51 -7.83 9.95
CA CYS A 194 -8.36 -7.65 10.82
C CYS A 194 -8.50 -6.39 11.68
N SER A 195 -9.04 -5.31 11.13
CA SER A 195 -9.31 -4.11 11.93
C SER A 195 -10.40 -4.34 12.97
N ILE A 196 -11.46 -5.09 12.64
CA ILE A 196 -12.52 -5.45 13.58
C ILE A 196 -11.97 -6.33 14.71
N GLN A 197 -11.12 -7.29 14.40
CA GLN A 197 -10.48 -8.15 15.38
C GLN A 197 -9.66 -7.33 16.39
N GLY A 198 -8.96 -6.29 15.92
CA GLY A 198 -8.24 -5.36 16.79
C GLY A 198 -9.12 -4.47 17.68
N PHE A 199 -10.45 -4.49 17.54
CA PHE A 199 -11.38 -3.85 18.49
C PHE A 199 -11.79 -4.77 19.63
N LYS A 200 -11.64 -6.08 19.44
CA LYS A 200 -12.04 -7.11 20.40
C LYS A 200 -10.92 -7.46 21.40
N GLU A 201 -9.70 -7.02 21.11
CA GLU A 201 -8.49 -7.18 21.94
C GLU A 201 -8.25 -5.95 22.81
#